data_AF-A0A7W7YN46-F1
#
_entry.id   AF-A0A7W7YN46-F1
#
_cell.length_a   1.000
_cell.length_b   1.000
_cell.length_c   1.000
_cell.angle_alpha   90.00
_cell.angle_beta   90.00
_cell.angle_gamma   90.00
#
_symmetry.space_group_name_H-M   'P 1'
#
loop_
_entity.id
_entity.type
_entity.pdbx_description
1 polymer ?
#
loop_
_entity_poly.entity_id
_entity_poly.type
_entity_poly.pdbx_seq_one_letter_code
_entity_poly.pdbx_strand_id
1 'polypeptide(L)'
;MSHPSSQFSAPKSYVGTWVATLLLIVGFVIGLLIFPPMFEKPSAEASSGVLFIGRFHPILLHMPVGALGLLCIMELACLTRSGEEKLGPAALLTLWVGAAGSVAAVLAGIMLSREGGYEGGNFTLHQTLALVGTAGVLLALVVRIMAMGQGSQELLHGYRAVFFLSFGVMGLGAHFGGNMSHGSKFLTEHAPEPMKSQMIGMEKWMLGFVEKPKTPPPAALPPTAPPALPNPDPTKPSTNAPTATVTPPAPPSTTPVLGGIAPPIMAGTDKLVFQHVILPILEAKCNKCHNEEKSKGDLRMDSFEMVMKGGENGANIVPGKPAESLSIQRIDLPADDDEHMPPDGKDQLTPEETTLLRWWVQQGASATLKVAEAKFPAETQATVDVVLKGQP
;
A
#
# COMPACT_ATOMS: atom_id res chain seq x y z
N MET A 1 -61.90 38.32 29.38
CA MET A 1 -60.55 38.10 28.83
C MET A 1 -60.34 36.61 28.77
N SER A 2 -60.22 36.03 27.56
CA SER A 2 -60.06 34.60 27.34
C SER A 2 -58.59 34.20 27.44
N HIS A 3 -58.27 33.23 28.31
CA HIS A 3 -56.97 32.59 28.29
C HIS A 3 -56.79 31.81 26.97
N PRO A 4 -55.67 31.96 26.25
CA PRO A 4 -55.36 31.06 25.14
C PRO A 4 -55.01 29.69 25.72
N SER A 5 -55.75 28.66 25.30
CA SER A 5 -55.47 27.27 25.66
C SER A 5 -54.12 26.85 25.08
N SER A 6 -53.22 26.34 25.93
CA SER A 6 -51.98 25.73 25.48
C SER A 6 -52.28 24.47 24.67
N GLN A 7 -52.23 24.57 23.35
CA GLN A 7 -52.32 23.40 22.47
C GLN A 7 -51.08 22.52 22.70
N PHE A 8 -51.23 21.51 23.55
CA PHE A 8 -50.30 20.37 23.59
C PHE A 8 -50.37 19.69 22.22
N SER A 9 -49.40 20.03 21.37
CA SER A 9 -49.21 19.34 20.09
C SER A 9 -48.91 17.87 20.37
N ALA A 10 -49.71 16.98 19.80
CA ALA A 10 -49.49 15.54 19.97
C ALA A 10 -48.07 15.15 19.52
N PRO A 11 -47.39 14.22 20.22
CA PRO A 11 -46.05 13.80 19.84
C PRO A 11 -46.06 13.23 18.42
N LYS A 12 -45.20 13.77 17.55
CA LYS A 12 -45.05 13.31 16.17
C LYS A 12 -44.57 11.86 16.17
N SER A 13 -45.28 10.97 15.50
CA SER A 13 -44.97 9.54 15.49
C SER A 13 -43.81 9.21 14.53
N TYR A 14 -42.59 9.15 15.06
CA TYR A 14 -41.38 8.78 14.30
C TYR A 14 -41.27 7.27 13.97
N VAL A 15 -42.39 6.52 13.95
CA VAL A 15 -42.40 5.06 13.81
C VAL A 15 -41.74 4.60 12.51
N GLY A 16 -42.05 5.23 11.37
CA GLY A 16 -41.40 4.90 10.10
C GLY A 16 -39.90 5.16 10.11
N THR A 17 -39.46 6.26 10.73
CA THR A 17 -38.04 6.60 10.90
C THR A 17 -37.32 5.57 11.77
N TRP A 18 -37.95 5.13 12.87
CA TRP A 18 -37.42 4.06 13.72
C TRP A 18 -37.29 2.73 12.99
N VAL A 19 -38.33 2.29 12.28
CA VAL A 19 -38.31 1.04 11.50
C VAL A 19 -37.20 1.07 10.46
N ALA A 20 -37.07 2.16 9.70
CA ALA A 20 -35.96 2.34 8.76
C ALA A 20 -34.60 2.27 9.48
N THR A 21 -34.46 2.90 10.66
CA THR A 21 -33.15 3.02 11.36
C THR A 21 -32.70 1.66 11.87
N LEU A 22 -33.64 0.87 12.38
CA LEU A 22 -33.41 -0.52 12.77
C LEU A 22 -33.02 -1.38 11.57
N LEU A 23 -33.68 -1.23 10.41
CA LEU A 23 -33.30 -1.94 9.18
C LEU A 23 -31.89 -1.56 8.70
N LEU A 24 -31.49 -0.29 8.78
CA LEU A 24 -30.13 0.16 8.43
C LEU A 24 -29.09 -0.45 9.38
N ILE A 25 -29.32 -0.40 10.69
CA ILE A 25 -28.40 -0.95 11.70
C ILE A 25 -28.29 -2.47 11.55
N VAL A 26 -29.42 -3.18 11.40
CA VAL A 26 -29.44 -4.64 11.18
C VAL A 26 -28.74 -4.99 9.87
N GLY A 27 -28.98 -4.25 8.78
CA GLY A 27 -28.29 -4.43 7.51
C GLY A 27 -26.78 -4.23 7.62
N PHE A 28 -26.32 -3.22 8.37
CA PHE A 28 -24.89 -3.00 8.63
C PHE A 28 -24.27 -4.14 9.45
N VAL A 29 -24.93 -4.59 10.54
CA VAL A 29 -24.46 -5.72 11.36
C VAL A 29 -24.40 -7.01 10.55
N ILE A 30 -25.43 -7.32 9.74
CA ILE A 30 -25.42 -8.48 8.84
C ILE A 30 -24.28 -8.35 7.81
N GLY A 31 -24.07 -7.15 7.25
CA GLY A 31 -22.97 -6.87 6.34
C GLY A 31 -21.60 -7.16 6.96
N LEU A 32 -21.37 -6.74 8.21
CA LEU A 32 -20.13 -7.03 8.95
C LEU A 32 -19.98 -8.51 9.34
N LEU A 33 -21.08 -9.25 9.50
CA LEU A 33 -21.03 -10.70 9.77
C LEU A 33 -20.73 -11.52 8.50
N ILE A 34 -21.25 -11.10 7.34
CA ILE A 34 -20.95 -11.74 6.04
C ILE A 34 -19.54 -11.35 5.56
N PHE A 35 -19.19 -10.08 5.71
CA PHE A 35 -17.91 -9.52 5.33
C PHE A 35 -17.21 -8.93 6.56
N PRO A 36 -16.58 -9.77 7.41
CA PRO A 36 -15.80 -9.26 8.54
C PRO A 36 -14.67 -8.36 8.05
N PRO A 37 -14.33 -7.29 8.80
CA PRO A 37 -13.18 -6.45 8.51
C PRO A 37 -11.89 -7.25 8.71
N MET A 38 -10.97 -7.13 7.75
CA MET A 38 -9.68 -7.83 7.77
C MET A 38 -8.57 -6.80 7.89
N PHE A 39 -7.65 -7.01 8.82
CA PHE A 39 -6.52 -6.11 9.11
C PHE A 39 -5.17 -6.67 8.65
N GLU A 40 -5.19 -7.89 8.12
CA GLU A 40 -4.05 -8.63 7.58
C GLU A 40 -4.42 -9.13 6.17
N LYS A 41 -3.42 -9.54 5.40
CA LYS A 41 -3.57 -9.94 3.99
C LYS A 41 -4.61 -11.05 3.79
N PRO A 42 -5.46 -10.98 2.74
CA PRO A 42 -6.32 -12.10 2.37
C PRO A 42 -5.49 -13.37 2.11
N SER A 43 -5.86 -14.49 2.75
CA SER A 43 -5.21 -15.80 2.55
C SER A 43 -5.72 -16.56 1.33
N ALA A 44 -6.80 -16.10 0.71
CA ALA A 44 -7.42 -16.65 -0.49
C ALA A 44 -7.99 -15.52 -1.35
N GLU A 45 -8.00 -15.71 -2.67
CA GLU A 45 -8.58 -14.74 -3.60
C GLU A 45 -10.10 -14.62 -3.41
N ALA A 46 -10.60 -13.38 -3.39
CA ALA A 46 -12.03 -13.12 -3.31
C ALA A 46 -12.73 -13.27 -4.66
N SER A 47 -14.04 -13.56 -4.64
CA SER A 47 -14.81 -13.73 -5.86
C SER A 47 -14.91 -12.41 -6.65
N SER A 48 -14.91 -12.51 -7.98
CA SER A 48 -14.91 -11.34 -8.88
C SER A 48 -16.07 -10.38 -8.63
N GLY A 49 -17.23 -10.87 -8.17
CA GLY A 49 -18.38 -10.05 -7.80
C GLY A 49 -18.14 -9.22 -6.52
N VAL A 50 -17.39 -9.74 -5.55
CA VAL A 50 -17.02 -8.99 -4.33
C VAL A 50 -16.04 -7.88 -4.69
N LEU A 51 -15.04 -8.17 -5.52
CA LEU A 51 -14.07 -7.18 -6.00
C LEU A 51 -14.75 -6.09 -6.85
N PHE A 52 -15.65 -6.48 -7.76
CA PHE A 52 -16.43 -5.53 -8.57
C PHE A 52 -17.23 -4.55 -7.71
N ILE A 53 -17.93 -5.04 -6.68
CA ILE A 53 -18.69 -4.17 -5.75
C ILE A 53 -17.74 -3.32 -4.89
N GLY A 54 -16.63 -3.89 -4.42
CA GLY A 54 -15.64 -3.18 -3.61
C GLY A 54 -15.06 -1.95 -4.31
N ARG A 55 -14.79 -2.05 -5.62
CA ARG A 55 -14.30 -0.94 -6.45
C ARG A 55 -15.27 0.26 -6.56
N PHE A 56 -16.52 0.16 -6.11
CA PHE A 56 -17.41 1.32 -5.95
C PHE A 56 -17.17 2.11 -4.67
N HIS A 57 -16.30 1.68 -3.74
CA HIS A 57 -16.01 2.41 -2.50
C HIS A 57 -15.64 3.90 -2.73
N PRO A 58 -14.76 4.26 -3.69
CA PRO A 58 -14.46 5.67 -3.99
C PRO A 58 -15.67 6.47 -4.51
N ILE A 59 -16.65 5.83 -5.16
CA ILE A 59 -17.87 6.50 -5.61
C ILE A 59 -18.84 6.65 -4.43
N LEU A 60 -19.02 5.58 -3.65
CA LEU A 60 -19.92 5.53 -2.51
C LEU A 60 -19.51 6.47 -1.37
N LEU A 61 -18.21 6.73 -1.16
CA LEU A 61 -17.75 7.65 -0.11
C LEU A 61 -18.12 9.12 -0.36
N HIS A 62 -18.37 9.54 -1.61
CA HIS A 62 -18.76 10.92 -1.90
C HIS A 62 -20.14 11.26 -1.30
N MET A 63 -21.02 10.27 -1.19
CA MET A 63 -22.38 10.42 -0.67
C MET A 63 -22.43 10.77 0.84
N PRO A 64 -21.78 10.02 1.76
CA PRO A 64 -21.69 10.42 3.17
C PRO A 64 -20.81 11.65 3.38
N VAL A 65 -19.71 11.84 2.63
CA VAL A 65 -18.85 13.03 2.79
C VAL A 65 -19.64 14.31 2.48
N GLY A 66 -20.36 14.34 1.35
CA GLY A 66 -21.21 15.47 1.00
C GLY A 66 -22.37 15.68 1.97
N ALA A 67 -23.09 14.61 2.33
CA ALA A 67 -24.24 14.71 3.23
C ALA A 67 -23.84 15.12 4.66
N LEU A 68 -22.84 14.48 5.26
CA LEU A 68 -22.40 14.80 6.62
C LEU A 68 -21.67 16.16 6.68
N GLY A 69 -20.98 16.56 5.61
CA GLY A 69 -20.43 17.91 5.47
C GLY A 69 -21.52 19.00 5.42
N LEU A 70 -22.60 18.76 4.65
CA LEU A 70 -23.78 19.64 4.66
C LEU A 70 -24.45 19.67 6.04
N LEU A 71 -24.60 18.52 6.69
CA LEU A 71 -25.17 18.42 8.04
C LEU A 71 -24.36 19.22 9.07
N CYS A 72 -23.03 19.22 8.97
CA CYS A 72 -22.17 20.03 9.83
C CYS A 72 -22.56 21.52 9.77
N ILE A 73 -22.78 22.06 8.56
CA ILE A 73 -23.24 23.44 8.34
C ILE A 73 -24.67 23.65 8.89
N MET A 74 -25.57 22.69 8.67
CA MET A 74 -26.94 22.75 9.17
C MET A 74 -27.00 22.76 10.71
N GLU A 75 -26.18 21.93 11.38
CA GLU A 75 -26.17 21.85 12.84
C GLU A 75 -25.67 23.14 13.50
N LEU A 76 -24.74 23.87 12.87
CA LEU A 76 -24.35 25.21 13.35
C LEU A 76 -25.55 26.19 13.39
N ALA A 77 -26.46 26.11 12.42
CA ALA A 77 -27.71 26.89 12.44
C ALA A 77 -28.70 26.34 13.49
N CYS A 78 -28.82 25.01 13.62
CA CYS A 78 -29.66 24.33 14.61
C CYS A 78 -29.24 24.55 16.06
N LEU A 79 -28.01 25.04 16.35
CA LEU A 79 -27.62 25.51 17.69
C LEU A 79 -28.61 26.53 18.27
N THR A 80 -29.27 27.31 17.41
CA THR A 80 -30.37 28.17 17.82
C THR A 80 -31.70 27.42 17.80
N ARG A 81 -32.58 27.70 18.78
CA ARG A 81 -33.93 27.12 18.83
C ARG A 81 -34.74 27.36 17.54
N SER A 82 -34.68 28.56 16.97
CA SER A 82 -35.36 28.87 15.70
C SER A 82 -34.75 28.11 14.51
N GLY A 83 -33.44 27.82 14.56
CA GLY A 83 -32.76 26.96 13.60
C GLY A 83 -33.26 25.52 13.67
N GLU A 84 -33.30 24.91 14.86
CA GLU A 84 -33.82 23.53 15.02
C GLU A 84 -35.30 23.42 14.61
N GLU A 85 -36.13 24.42 14.96
CA GLU A 85 -37.55 24.45 14.56
C GLU A 85 -37.75 24.51 13.03
N LYS A 86 -36.83 25.13 12.28
CA LYS A 86 -36.89 25.28 10.81
C LYS A 86 -36.16 24.18 10.04
N LEU A 87 -34.95 23.83 10.49
CA LEU A 87 -34.02 22.95 9.78
C LEU A 87 -33.95 21.55 10.38
N GLY A 88 -34.39 21.31 11.61
CA GLY A 88 -34.31 20.01 12.29
C GLY A 88 -34.85 18.82 11.48
N PRO A 89 -36.01 18.91 10.80
CA PRO A 89 -36.49 17.83 9.91
C PRO A 89 -35.57 17.58 8.70
N ALA A 90 -35.02 18.63 8.12
CA ALA A 90 -34.07 18.51 7.01
C ALA A 90 -32.72 17.96 7.49
N ALA A 91 -32.23 18.40 8.65
CA ALA A 91 -31.00 17.91 9.26
C ALA A 91 -31.13 16.43 9.66
N LEU A 92 -32.31 15.98 10.13
CA LEU A 92 -32.60 14.55 10.32
C LEU A 92 -32.53 13.77 9.00
N LEU A 93 -33.09 14.29 7.90
CA LEU A 93 -32.98 13.65 6.58
C LEU A 93 -31.52 13.59 6.09
N THR A 94 -30.77 14.69 6.21
CA THR A 94 -29.36 14.75 5.82
C THR A 94 -28.49 13.79 6.65
N LEU A 95 -28.73 13.68 7.95
CA LEU A 95 -28.11 12.68 8.83
C LEU A 95 -28.43 11.26 8.38
N TRP A 96 -29.68 11.01 7.98
CA TRP A 96 -30.12 9.73 7.45
C TRP A 96 -29.40 9.34 6.16
N VAL A 97 -29.35 10.25 5.19
CA VAL A 97 -28.64 10.09 3.91
C VAL A 97 -27.15 9.83 4.18
N GLY A 98 -26.53 10.61 5.07
CA GLY A 98 -25.14 10.43 5.48
C GLY A 98 -24.87 9.10 6.17
N ALA A 99 -25.73 8.64 7.06
CA ALA A 99 -25.62 7.35 7.74
C ALA A 99 -25.76 6.16 6.78
N ALA A 100 -26.74 6.21 5.87
CA ALA A 100 -26.92 5.18 4.85
C ALA A 100 -25.73 5.13 3.88
N GLY A 101 -25.24 6.30 3.45
CA GLY A 101 -24.03 6.41 2.64
C GLY A 101 -22.78 5.88 3.35
N SER A 102 -22.62 6.12 4.65
CA SER A 102 -21.43 5.67 5.40
C SER A 102 -21.44 4.15 5.59
N VAL A 103 -22.61 3.56 5.85
CA VAL A 103 -22.79 2.09 5.86
C VAL A 103 -22.42 1.47 4.51
N ALA A 104 -22.94 2.03 3.41
CA ALA A 104 -22.62 1.54 2.06
C ALA A 104 -21.12 1.68 1.73
N ALA A 105 -20.51 2.82 2.06
CA ALA A 105 -19.09 3.07 1.83
C ALA A 105 -18.20 2.14 2.67
N VAL A 106 -18.51 1.92 3.96
CA VAL A 106 -17.73 0.99 4.81
C VAL A 106 -17.83 -0.45 4.33
N LEU A 107 -19.03 -0.93 3.99
CA LEU A 107 -19.20 -2.29 3.48
C LEU A 107 -18.46 -2.48 2.14
N ALA A 108 -18.56 -1.51 1.22
CA ALA A 108 -17.78 -1.54 -0.02
C ALA A 108 -16.26 -1.46 0.23
N GLY A 109 -15.79 -0.68 1.21
CA GLY A 109 -14.37 -0.59 1.56
C GLY A 109 -13.83 -1.88 2.15
N ILE A 110 -14.62 -2.57 2.97
CA ILE A 110 -14.31 -3.91 3.48
C ILE A 110 -14.32 -4.95 2.35
N MET A 111 -15.18 -4.79 1.34
CA MET A 111 -15.13 -5.65 0.14
C MET A 111 -13.91 -5.33 -0.74
N LEU A 112 -13.47 -4.07 -0.81
CA LEU A 112 -12.29 -3.63 -1.55
C LEU A 112 -10.97 -4.12 -0.91
N SER A 113 -10.86 -4.17 0.42
CA SER A 113 -9.65 -4.68 1.09
C SER A 113 -9.36 -6.16 0.81
N ARG A 114 -10.32 -6.88 0.20
CA ARG A 114 -10.15 -8.26 -0.28
C ARG A 114 -9.42 -8.37 -1.63
N GLU A 115 -9.14 -7.25 -2.31
CA GLU A 115 -8.33 -7.20 -3.54
C GLU A 115 -6.85 -7.50 -3.28
N GLY A 116 -6.39 -7.35 -2.03
CA GLY A 116 -4.97 -7.37 -1.67
C GLY A 116 -4.32 -5.99 -1.81
N GLY A 117 -3.05 -5.86 -1.44
CA GLY A 117 -2.30 -4.59 -1.49
C GLY A 117 -2.54 -3.62 -0.32
N TYR A 118 -3.57 -3.85 0.50
CA TYR A 118 -3.88 -3.02 1.68
C TYR A 118 -3.30 -3.64 2.96
N GLU A 119 -2.15 -3.13 3.42
CA GLU A 119 -1.46 -3.60 4.63
C GLU A 119 -0.90 -2.43 5.46
N GLY A 120 -0.49 -2.71 6.70
CA GLY A 120 0.20 -1.75 7.57
C GLY A 120 -0.67 -0.83 8.43
N GLY A 121 -0.02 0.10 9.14
CA GLY A 121 -0.64 0.96 10.14
C GLY A 121 -1.69 1.92 9.57
N ASN A 122 -1.41 2.54 8.43
CA ASN A 122 -2.34 3.46 7.75
C ASN A 122 -3.64 2.77 7.35
N PHE A 123 -3.57 1.56 6.78
CA PHE A 123 -4.75 0.77 6.42
C PHE A 123 -5.58 0.39 7.66
N THR A 124 -4.92 -0.12 8.71
CA THR A 124 -5.62 -0.53 9.93
C THR A 124 -6.25 0.66 10.66
N LEU A 125 -5.59 1.82 10.70
CA LEU A 125 -6.18 3.07 11.21
C LEU A 125 -7.36 3.51 10.35
N HIS A 126 -7.22 3.57 9.02
CA HIS A 126 -8.30 3.97 8.13
C HIS A 126 -9.55 3.10 8.31
N GLN A 127 -9.41 1.77 8.29
CA GLN A 127 -10.53 0.84 8.47
C GLN A 127 -11.14 0.96 9.87
N THR A 128 -10.33 1.11 10.91
CA THR A 128 -10.80 1.27 12.30
C THR A 128 -11.57 2.58 12.48
N LEU A 129 -11.03 3.70 11.99
CA LEU A 129 -11.66 5.02 12.08
C LEU A 129 -12.95 5.09 11.26
N ALA A 130 -13.01 4.42 10.10
CA ALA A 130 -14.23 4.31 9.31
C ALA A 130 -15.35 3.51 10.03
N LEU A 131 -14.98 2.39 10.67
CA LEU A 131 -15.91 1.58 11.49
C LEU A 131 -16.42 2.35 12.71
N VAL A 132 -15.52 2.96 13.49
CA VAL A 132 -15.87 3.75 14.69
C VAL A 132 -16.69 4.99 14.30
N GLY A 133 -16.29 5.69 13.24
CA GLY A 133 -17.01 6.85 12.71
C GLY A 133 -18.44 6.50 12.27
N THR A 134 -18.61 5.41 11.52
CA THR A 134 -19.94 4.94 11.09
C THR A 134 -20.81 4.49 12.27
N ALA A 135 -20.25 3.76 13.23
CA ALA A 135 -20.97 3.38 14.45
C ALA A 135 -21.40 4.62 15.25
N GLY A 136 -20.56 5.64 15.35
CA GLY A 136 -20.87 6.92 15.98
C GLY A 136 -21.94 7.72 15.25
N VAL A 137 -21.93 7.75 13.91
CA VAL A 137 -23.00 8.37 13.09
C VAL A 137 -24.34 7.64 13.25
N LEU A 138 -24.34 6.31 13.32
CA LEU A 138 -25.55 5.52 13.60
C LEU A 138 -26.08 5.79 15.03
N LEU A 139 -25.20 5.90 16.03
CA LEU A 139 -25.57 6.31 17.38
C LEU A 139 -26.14 7.73 17.39
N ALA A 140 -25.52 8.68 16.70
CA ALA A 140 -26.01 10.04 16.56
C ALA A 140 -27.42 10.06 15.94
N LEU A 141 -27.69 9.26 14.91
CA LEU A 141 -29.01 9.10 14.31
C LEU A 141 -30.05 8.60 15.32
N VAL A 142 -29.74 7.53 16.07
CA VAL A 142 -30.62 7.01 17.13
C VAL A 142 -30.90 8.07 18.19
N VAL A 143 -29.87 8.74 18.72
CA VAL A 143 -30.02 9.77 19.76
C VAL A 143 -30.82 10.95 19.23
N ARG A 144 -30.65 11.38 17.97
CA ARG A 144 -31.47 12.45 17.38
C ARG A 144 -32.95 12.06 17.32
N ILE A 145 -33.28 10.85 16.88
CA ILE A 145 -34.68 10.40 16.79
C ILE A 145 -35.30 10.30 18.19
N MET A 146 -34.55 9.84 19.20
CA MET A 146 -34.98 9.89 20.61
C MET A 146 -35.22 11.32 21.09
N ALA A 147 -34.28 12.23 20.80
CA ALA A 147 -34.36 13.63 21.21
C ALA A 147 -35.59 14.33 20.62
N MET A 148 -35.85 14.14 19.32
CA MET A 148 -37.02 14.70 18.63
C MET A 148 -38.33 14.04 19.09
N GLY A 149 -38.33 12.74 19.36
CA GLY A 149 -39.50 12.01 19.86
C GLY A 149 -39.89 12.38 21.30
N GLN A 150 -38.91 12.71 22.15
CA GLN A 150 -39.11 13.14 23.54
C GLN A 150 -39.19 14.66 23.74
N GLY A 151 -38.83 15.46 22.71
CA GLY A 151 -38.67 16.91 22.82
C GLY A 151 -37.50 17.34 23.72
N SER A 152 -36.53 16.46 23.96
CA SER A 152 -35.46 16.65 24.96
C SER A 152 -34.27 17.43 24.38
N GLN A 153 -34.01 18.63 24.91
CA GLN A 153 -32.85 19.44 24.54
C GLN A 153 -31.53 18.81 24.98
N GLU A 154 -31.49 18.14 26.13
CA GLU A 154 -30.30 17.40 26.60
C GLU A 154 -29.88 16.31 25.62
N LEU A 155 -30.85 15.56 25.07
CA LEU A 155 -30.58 14.56 24.03
C LEU A 155 -30.18 15.20 22.69
N LEU A 156 -30.64 16.40 22.35
CA LEU A 156 -30.16 17.13 21.17
C LEU A 156 -28.70 17.56 21.34
N HIS A 157 -28.30 18.05 22.51
CA HIS A 157 -26.89 18.36 22.81
C HIS A 157 -26.02 17.10 22.79
N GLY A 158 -26.50 15.99 23.38
CA GLY A 158 -25.84 14.68 23.33
C GLY A 158 -25.67 14.17 21.90
N TYR A 159 -26.72 14.24 21.07
CA TYR A 159 -26.67 13.95 19.64
C TYR A 159 -25.56 14.75 18.94
N ARG A 160 -25.54 16.08 19.13
CA ARG A 160 -24.54 16.96 18.49
C ARG A 160 -23.12 16.61 18.91
N ALA A 161 -22.88 16.36 20.20
CA ALA A 161 -21.57 15.94 20.70
C ALA A 161 -21.11 14.63 20.04
N VAL A 162 -21.97 13.61 19.96
CA VAL A 162 -21.67 12.35 19.27
C VAL A 162 -21.44 12.57 17.77
N PHE A 163 -22.28 13.38 17.11
CA PHE A 163 -22.15 13.69 15.68
C PHE A 163 -20.83 14.39 15.35
N PHE A 164 -20.50 15.49 16.02
CA PHE A 164 -19.26 16.24 15.73
C PHE A 164 -18.00 15.41 16.05
N LEU A 165 -18.02 14.61 17.13
CA LEU A 165 -16.94 13.67 17.43
C LEU A 165 -16.79 12.62 16.32
N SER A 166 -17.89 12.02 15.87
CA SER A 166 -17.90 11.00 14.81
C SER A 166 -17.45 11.57 13.46
N PHE A 167 -17.88 12.78 13.13
CA PHE A 167 -17.45 13.49 11.92
C PHE A 167 -15.94 13.81 11.95
N GLY A 168 -15.40 14.21 13.12
CA GLY A 168 -13.97 14.36 13.32
C GLY A 168 -13.19 13.05 13.15
N VAL A 169 -13.69 11.94 13.71
CA VAL A 169 -13.13 10.59 13.52
C VAL A 169 -13.15 10.18 12.05
N MET A 170 -14.23 10.47 11.31
CA MET A 170 -14.29 10.23 9.86
C MET A 170 -13.31 11.10 9.08
N GLY A 171 -13.10 12.37 9.48
CA GLY A 171 -12.09 13.25 8.89
C GLY A 171 -10.65 12.73 9.09
N LEU A 172 -10.35 12.20 10.28
CA LEU A 172 -9.10 11.49 10.55
C LEU A 172 -8.97 10.23 9.68
N GLY A 173 -10.03 9.44 9.56
CA GLY A 173 -10.08 8.29 8.64
C GLY A 173 -9.82 8.70 7.18
N ALA A 174 -10.40 9.81 6.72
CA ALA A 174 -10.17 10.35 5.39
C ALA A 174 -8.73 10.82 5.15
N HIS A 175 -8.06 11.38 6.17
CA HIS A 175 -6.62 11.68 6.11
C HIS A 175 -5.78 10.42 5.85
N PHE A 176 -5.99 9.34 6.62
CA PHE A 176 -5.29 8.07 6.38
C PHE A 176 -5.66 7.41 5.05
N GLY A 177 -6.90 7.58 4.58
CA GLY A 177 -7.31 7.17 3.23
C GLY A 177 -6.52 7.91 2.14
N GLY A 178 -6.42 9.24 2.26
CA GLY A 178 -5.60 10.06 1.38
C GLY A 178 -4.12 9.67 1.39
N ASN A 179 -3.57 9.35 2.57
CA ASN A 179 -2.17 8.90 2.71
C ASN A 179 -1.91 7.55 2.03
N MET A 180 -2.91 6.66 1.92
CA MET A 180 -2.79 5.41 1.15
C MET A 180 -2.81 5.67 -0.36
N SER A 181 -3.75 6.49 -0.86
CA SER A 181 -3.89 6.72 -2.30
C SER A 181 -2.87 7.70 -2.91
N HIS A 182 -2.37 8.67 -2.13
CA HIS A 182 -1.49 9.75 -2.64
C HIS A 182 -0.12 9.79 -1.92
N GLY A 183 0.06 8.99 -0.87
CA GLY A 183 1.26 8.93 -0.03
C GLY A 183 1.20 9.88 1.19
N SER A 184 1.92 9.51 2.26
CA SER A 184 1.85 10.16 3.59
C SER A 184 2.22 11.66 3.64
N LYS A 185 2.82 12.21 2.59
CA LYS A 185 3.15 13.65 2.53
C LYS A 185 2.08 14.52 1.87
N PHE A 186 1.10 13.93 1.19
CA PHE A 186 0.16 14.66 0.32
C PHE A 186 -0.52 15.85 1.01
N LEU A 187 -0.99 15.69 2.25
CA LEU A 187 -1.63 16.75 3.04
C LEU A 187 -0.66 17.61 3.87
N THR A 188 0.61 17.21 4.01
CA THR A 188 1.61 17.89 4.86
C THR A 188 2.71 18.61 4.06
N GLU A 189 2.78 18.38 2.75
CA GLU A 189 3.78 18.94 1.84
C GLU A 189 3.73 20.47 1.79
N HIS A 190 2.53 21.02 1.61
CA HIS A 190 2.26 22.48 1.58
C HIS A 190 1.70 23.04 2.89
N ALA A 191 1.69 22.25 3.97
CA ALA A 191 1.20 22.71 5.26
C ALA A 191 2.19 23.70 5.92
N PRO A 192 1.71 24.80 6.54
CA PRO A 192 2.58 25.74 7.24
C PRO A 192 3.24 25.06 8.45
N GLU A 193 4.51 25.37 8.70
CA GLU A 193 5.37 24.66 9.68
C GLU A 193 4.79 24.43 11.10
N PRO A 194 4.03 25.35 11.76
CA PRO A 194 3.40 25.02 13.04
C PRO A 194 2.33 23.92 12.93
N MET A 195 1.57 23.88 11.82
CA MET A 195 0.53 22.88 11.58
C MET A 195 1.13 21.54 11.12
N LYS A 196 2.14 21.60 10.24
CA LYS A 196 2.83 20.44 9.68
C LYS A 196 3.49 19.57 10.76
N SER A 197 4.19 20.19 11.70
CA SER A 197 4.82 19.49 12.83
C SER A 197 3.79 18.84 13.77
N GLN A 198 2.65 19.51 14.02
CA GLN A 198 1.53 18.95 14.78
C GLN A 198 0.88 17.75 14.06
N MET A 199 0.62 17.85 12.76
CA MET A 199 0.04 16.76 11.96
C MET A 199 0.94 15.51 11.94
N ILE A 200 2.24 15.68 11.69
CA ILE A 200 3.22 14.57 11.69
C ILE A 200 3.35 13.95 13.09
N GLY A 201 3.35 14.77 14.15
CA GLY A 201 3.38 14.29 15.53
C GLY A 201 2.14 13.47 15.89
N MET A 202 0.96 13.94 15.47
CA MET A 202 -0.32 13.27 15.66
C MET A 202 -0.42 11.96 14.84
N GLU A 203 0.03 11.96 13.59
CA GLU A 203 0.10 10.78 12.72
C GLU A 203 0.95 9.68 13.36
N LYS A 204 2.19 10.02 13.77
CA LYS A 204 3.11 9.09 14.44
C LYS A 204 2.56 8.56 15.77
N TRP A 205 1.87 9.42 16.54
CA TRP A 205 1.22 9.01 17.79
C TRP A 205 0.06 8.04 17.53
N MET A 206 -0.77 8.29 16.51
CA MET A 206 -1.86 7.40 16.12
C MET A 206 -1.34 6.05 15.59
N LEU A 207 -0.32 6.07 14.72
CA LEU A 207 0.30 4.86 14.19
C LEU A 207 0.92 4.00 15.32
N GLY A 208 1.45 4.63 16.36
CA GLY A 208 1.99 3.94 17.54
C GLY A 208 1.00 3.08 18.33
N PHE A 209 -0.32 3.20 18.12
CA PHE A 209 -1.32 2.28 18.70
C PHE A 209 -1.54 1.02 17.88
N VAL A 210 -1.06 0.98 16.63
CA VAL A 210 -1.48 0.03 15.60
C VAL A 210 -0.29 -0.69 14.97
N GLU A 211 0.83 0.00 14.79
CA GLU A 211 2.08 -0.60 14.36
C GLU A 211 2.68 -1.44 15.50
N LYS A 212 2.98 -2.72 15.19
CA LYS A 212 3.71 -3.60 16.09
C LYS A 212 5.10 -2.98 16.34
N PRO A 213 5.62 -2.93 17.60
CA PRO A 213 6.90 -2.30 17.88
C PRO A 213 8.01 -2.94 17.03
N LYS A 214 8.79 -2.10 16.31
CA LYS A 214 9.82 -2.53 15.36
C LYS A 214 10.78 -3.49 16.05
N THR A 215 10.65 -4.79 15.77
CA THR A 215 11.61 -5.80 16.22
C THR A 215 12.99 -5.34 15.75
N PRO A 216 14.00 -5.24 16.63
CA PRO A 216 15.35 -4.99 16.17
C PRO A 216 15.70 -6.04 15.10
N PRO A 217 16.38 -5.68 14.00
CA PRO A 217 16.91 -6.69 13.10
C PRO A 217 17.73 -7.67 13.95
N PRO A 218 17.58 -8.99 13.77
CA PRO A 218 18.33 -9.97 14.56
C PRO A 218 19.80 -9.60 14.46
N ALA A 219 20.43 -9.37 15.63
CA ALA A 219 21.79 -8.88 15.70
C ALA A 219 22.66 -9.71 14.76
N ALA A 220 23.29 -9.04 13.78
CA ALA A 220 24.01 -9.70 12.70
C ALA A 220 24.92 -10.76 13.32
N LEU A 221 24.68 -12.03 12.97
CA LEU A 221 25.46 -13.15 13.49
C LEU A 221 26.94 -12.80 13.25
N PRO A 222 27.79 -12.84 14.28
CA PRO A 222 29.20 -12.51 14.10
C PRO A 222 29.74 -13.42 12.99
N PRO A 223 30.56 -12.88 12.06
CA PRO A 223 30.93 -13.58 10.85
C PRO A 223 31.48 -14.96 11.21
N THR A 224 30.78 -16.01 10.77
CA THR A 224 31.19 -17.39 11.02
C THR A 224 32.59 -17.55 10.47
N ALA A 225 33.55 -17.83 11.35
CA ALA A 225 34.94 -17.99 10.97
C ALA A 225 35.05 -19.02 9.82
N PRO A 226 35.91 -18.77 8.81
CA PRO A 226 36.07 -19.71 7.70
C PRO A 226 36.45 -21.10 8.25
N PRO A 227 35.94 -22.19 7.66
CA PRO A 227 36.18 -23.54 8.16
C PRO A 227 37.68 -23.82 8.22
N ALA A 228 38.13 -24.30 9.39
CA ALA A 228 39.54 -24.64 9.59
C ALA A 228 39.97 -25.70 8.56
N LEU A 229 41.11 -25.46 7.91
CA LEU A 229 41.72 -26.43 7.01
C LEU A 229 41.99 -27.75 7.77
N PRO A 230 41.72 -28.92 7.16
CA PRO A 230 42.09 -30.20 7.77
C PRO A 230 43.62 -30.27 7.97
N ASN A 231 44.05 -30.57 9.20
CA ASN A 231 45.45 -30.87 9.47
C ASN A 231 45.88 -32.14 8.70
N PRO A 232 47.09 -32.20 8.12
CA PRO A 232 47.59 -33.41 7.48
C PRO A 232 47.82 -34.53 8.51
N ASP A 233 47.34 -35.73 8.18
CA ASP A 233 47.51 -36.97 8.95
C ASP A 233 49.00 -37.38 9.01
N PRO A 234 49.59 -37.68 10.19
CA PRO A 234 51.00 -38.04 10.30
C PRO A 234 51.39 -39.41 9.71
N THR A 235 50.45 -40.21 9.19
CA THR A 235 50.67 -41.64 8.90
C THR A 235 50.81 -42.02 7.43
N LYS A 236 51.80 -41.44 6.71
CA LYS A 236 52.34 -42.10 5.50
C LYS A 236 53.80 -41.74 5.19
N PRO A 237 54.69 -42.71 4.83
CA PRO A 237 56.08 -42.42 4.50
C PRO A 237 56.26 -41.82 3.11
N SER A 238 57.29 -40.98 2.96
CA SER A 238 57.75 -40.43 1.68
C SER A 238 58.75 -41.37 0.99
N THR A 239 58.54 -41.67 -0.30
CA THR A 239 59.57 -42.23 -1.19
C THR A 239 59.42 -41.74 -2.64
N ASN A 240 60.31 -40.82 -3.03
CA ASN A 240 61.03 -40.68 -4.31
C ASN A 240 60.37 -41.08 -5.66
N ALA A 241 60.50 -40.16 -6.63
CA ALA A 241 60.33 -40.40 -8.07
C ALA A 241 61.42 -41.36 -8.63
N PRO A 242 61.32 -41.86 -9.89
CA PRO A 242 61.83 -41.06 -11.02
C PRO A 242 61.23 -41.33 -12.45
N THR A 243 61.59 -40.42 -13.37
CA THR A 243 61.83 -40.60 -14.83
C THR A 243 60.65 -40.86 -15.81
N ALA A 244 60.75 -40.23 -16.98
CA ALA A 244 59.80 -40.24 -18.10
C ALA A 244 60.30 -41.06 -19.32
N THR A 245 59.38 -41.49 -20.20
CA THR A 245 59.69 -41.95 -21.58
C THR A 245 58.53 -41.67 -22.56
N VAL A 246 58.85 -41.49 -23.86
CA VAL A 246 57.96 -41.30 -25.03
C VAL A 246 57.46 -42.65 -25.63
N THR A 247 56.60 -42.81 -26.67
CA THR A 247 56.26 -42.01 -27.89
C THR A 247 54.75 -42.30 -28.31
N PRO A 248 54.20 -42.16 -29.57
CA PRO A 248 52.75 -41.94 -29.80
C PRO A 248 52.06 -43.05 -30.67
N PRO A 249 51.12 -42.80 -31.63
CA PRO A 249 49.65 -42.76 -31.46
C PRO A 249 48.84 -43.74 -32.37
N ALA A 250 47.48 -43.60 -32.36
CA ALA A 250 46.46 -44.01 -33.36
C ALA A 250 45.78 -45.41 -33.22
N PRO A 251 44.58 -45.65 -33.82
CA PRO A 251 43.35 -44.84 -33.75
C PRO A 251 42.08 -45.72 -33.45
N PRO A 252 40.81 -45.53 -33.92
CA PRO A 252 39.63 -45.72 -33.05
C PRO A 252 38.72 -46.93 -33.40
N SER A 253 37.82 -47.34 -32.48
CA SER A 253 36.50 -47.94 -32.82
C SER A 253 35.52 -48.05 -31.64
N THR A 254 34.25 -47.78 -31.94
CA THR A 254 33.00 -48.33 -31.34
C THR A 254 32.70 -48.18 -29.83
N THR A 255 31.86 -47.18 -29.55
CA THR A 255 30.68 -47.10 -28.62
C THR A 255 30.03 -48.42 -28.13
N PRO A 256 29.17 -48.43 -27.05
CA PRO A 256 28.54 -47.28 -26.33
C PRO A 256 28.40 -47.35 -24.77
N VAL A 257 27.84 -46.26 -24.21
CA VAL A 257 27.11 -46.09 -22.91
C VAL A 257 27.89 -45.92 -21.57
N LEU A 258 27.37 -44.94 -20.79
CA LEU A 258 27.55 -44.58 -19.36
C LEU A 258 28.69 -43.62 -18.97
N GLY A 259 28.32 -42.63 -18.14
CA GLY A 259 29.27 -41.89 -17.28
C GLY A 259 29.79 -40.54 -17.80
N GLY A 260 28.92 -39.67 -18.33
CA GLY A 260 29.30 -38.28 -18.62
C GLY A 260 29.54 -37.46 -17.34
N ILE A 261 30.76 -37.50 -16.81
CA ILE A 261 31.21 -36.61 -15.73
C ILE A 261 31.33 -35.20 -16.31
N ALA A 262 30.60 -34.24 -15.72
CA ALA A 262 30.68 -32.83 -16.10
C ALA A 262 32.11 -32.28 -15.86
N PRO A 263 32.63 -31.39 -16.73
CA PRO A 263 33.92 -30.75 -16.50
C PRO A 263 33.90 -29.95 -15.19
N PRO A 264 35.06 -29.80 -14.51
CA PRO A 264 35.11 -29.17 -13.20
C PRO A 264 34.70 -27.70 -13.29
N ILE A 265 33.71 -27.32 -12.49
CA ILE A 265 33.30 -25.92 -12.31
C ILE A 265 34.47 -25.19 -11.64
N MET A 266 35.21 -24.41 -12.43
CA MET A 266 36.06 -23.35 -11.89
C MET A 266 35.16 -22.32 -11.22
N ALA A 267 35.25 -22.21 -9.90
CA ALA A 267 34.53 -21.21 -9.13
C ALA A 267 35.11 -19.80 -9.36
N GLY A 268 34.79 -19.23 -10.52
CA GLY A 268 35.01 -17.82 -10.84
C GLY A 268 33.95 -16.94 -10.17
N THR A 269 34.36 -15.73 -9.78
CA THR A 269 33.50 -14.73 -9.13
C THR A 269 32.58 -14.04 -10.15
N ASP A 270 31.66 -14.82 -10.72
CA ASP A 270 30.80 -14.39 -11.83
C ASP A 270 29.73 -13.39 -11.37
N LYS A 271 30.04 -12.09 -11.43
CA LYS A 271 29.06 -11.02 -11.20
C LYS A 271 27.87 -11.17 -12.17
N LEU A 272 26.66 -11.19 -11.62
CA LEU A 272 25.40 -11.17 -12.36
C LEU A 272 25.01 -9.76 -12.78
N VAL A 273 24.50 -9.59 -14.00
CA VAL A 273 24.05 -8.31 -14.57
C VAL A 273 22.97 -7.67 -13.70
N PHE A 274 21.93 -8.41 -13.31
CA PHE A 274 20.88 -7.82 -12.47
C PHE A 274 21.46 -7.33 -11.14
N GLN A 275 22.08 -8.23 -10.36
CA GLN A 275 22.54 -7.94 -9.00
C GLN A 275 23.66 -6.88 -8.92
N HIS A 276 24.54 -6.81 -9.91
CA HIS A 276 25.77 -5.98 -9.84
C HIS A 276 25.78 -4.80 -10.80
N VAL A 277 24.78 -4.66 -11.68
CA VAL A 277 24.71 -3.56 -12.66
C VAL A 277 23.35 -2.87 -12.61
N ILE A 278 22.25 -3.63 -12.66
CA ILE A 278 20.89 -3.06 -12.72
C ILE A 278 20.38 -2.64 -11.34
N LEU A 279 20.48 -3.52 -10.34
CA LEU A 279 19.96 -3.27 -8.99
C LEU A 279 20.57 -2.01 -8.34
N PRO A 280 21.89 -1.71 -8.45
CA PRO A 280 22.44 -0.47 -7.92
C PRO A 280 21.84 0.81 -8.53
N ILE A 281 21.43 0.77 -9.82
CA ILE A 281 20.75 1.89 -10.48
C ILE A 281 19.33 2.04 -9.90
N LEU A 282 18.62 0.93 -9.74
CA LEU A 282 17.29 0.92 -9.09
C LEU A 282 17.36 1.39 -7.63
N GLU A 283 18.39 0.99 -6.88
CA GLU A 283 18.65 1.45 -5.51
C GLU A 283 18.88 2.96 -5.44
N ALA A 284 19.68 3.51 -6.35
CA ALA A 284 19.99 4.94 -6.38
C ALA A 284 18.79 5.82 -6.81
N LYS A 285 18.00 5.37 -7.80
CA LYS A 285 16.99 6.19 -8.49
C LYS A 285 15.55 5.87 -8.09
N CYS A 286 15.23 4.59 -7.87
CA CYS A 286 13.86 4.11 -7.71
C CYS A 286 13.49 3.75 -6.25
N ASN A 287 14.41 3.10 -5.53
CA ASN A 287 14.13 2.52 -4.20
C ASN A 287 13.94 3.58 -3.10
N LYS A 288 14.05 4.88 -3.41
CA LYS A 288 13.61 5.97 -2.51
C LYS A 288 12.07 6.10 -2.42
N CYS A 289 11.35 5.49 -3.36
CA CYS A 289 9.88 5.50 -3.47
C CYS A 289 9.24 4.13 -3.77
N HIS A 290 10.05 3.12 -4.10
CA HIS A 290 9.62 1.77 -4.51
C HIS A 290 10.36 0.68 -3.71
N ASN A 291 10.16 0.67 -2.38
CA ASN A 291 10.81 -0.25 -1.43
C ASN A 291 9.81 -0.80 -0.40
N GLU A 292 10.29 -1.62 0.55
CA GLU A 292 9.45 -2.25 1.58
C GLU A 292 8.71 -1.30 2.52
N GLU A 293 9.38 -0.24 2.96
CA GLU A 293 8.80 0.76 3.86
C GLU A 293 7.89 1.76 3.10
N LYS A 294 8.03 1.84 1.76
CA LYS A 294 7.32 2.78 0.90
C LYS A 294 7.23 2.24 -0.53
N SER A 295 6.08 1.68 -0.87
CA SER A 295 5.75 1.10 -2.18
C SER A 295 4.75 2.00 -2.93
N LYS A 296 5.22 3.06 -3.61
CA LYS A 296 4.31 3.88 -4.44
C LYS A 296 3.77 3.03 -5.61
N GLY A 297 2.45 3.07 -5.81
CA GLY A 297 1.75 2.30 -6.84
C GLY A 297 1.86 0.78 -6.71
N ASP A 298 1.95 0.27 -5.47
CA ASP A 298 2.31 -1.12 -5.10
C ASP A 298 3.57 -1.68 -5.82
N LEU A 299 4.44 -0.80 -6.30
CA LEU A 299 5.63 -1.17 -7.06
C LEU A 299 6.87 -1.19 -6.17
N ARG A 300 7.54 -2.34 -6.15
CA ARG A 300 8.79 -2.63 -5.43
C ARG A 300 9.93 -2.83 -6.45
N MET A 301 11.08 -2.20 -6.23
CA MET A 301 12.25 -2.28 -7.13
C MET A 301 13.55 -2.74 -6.46
N ASP A 302 13.45 -3.26 -5.23
CA ASP A 302 14.56 -3.68 -4.36
C ASP A 302 14.95 -5.16 -4.47
N SER A 303 14.25 -5.96 -5.27
CA SER A 303 14.67 -7.31 -5.63
C SER A 303 14.20 -7.71 -7.03
N PHE A 304 14.85 -8.71 -7.63
CA PHE A 304 14.47 -9.21 -8.96
C PHE A 304 13.00 -9.64 -9.02
N GLU A 305 12.58 -10.45 -8.04
CA GLU A 305 11.21 -10.97 -7.95
C GLU A 305 10.19 -9.84 -7.90
N MET A 306 10.49 -8.80 -7.10
CA MET A 306 9.63 -7.63 -6.96
C MET A 306 9.56 -6.78 -8.23
N VAL A 307 10.71 -6.50 -8.87
CA VAL A 307 10.78 -5.76 -10.15
C VAL A 307 9.94 -6.44 -11.23
N MET A 308 9.93 -7.78 -11.25
CA MET A 308 9.18 -8.60 -12.21
C MET A 308 7.71 -8.80 -11.84
N LYS A 309 7.35 -8.78 -10.54
CA LYS A 309 5.96 -8.84 -10.06
C LYS A 309 5.12 -7.66 -10.57
N GLY A 310 5.72 -6.46 -10.61
CA GLY A 310 5.01 -5.22 -10.95
C GLY A 310 4.20 -4.66 -9.79
N GLY A 311 3.25 -3.77 -10.12
CA GLY A 311 2.45 -3.01 -9.15
C GLY A 311 1.00 -2.80 -9.62
N GLU A 312 0.33 -1.77 -9.12
CA GLU A 312 -1.10 -1.50 -9.34
C GLU A 312 -1.50 -1.39 -10.83
N ASN A 313 -0.57 -0.86 -11.65
CA ASN A 313 -0.76 -0.67 -13.10
C ASN A 313 -0.42 -1.93 -13.92
N GLY A 314 -0.08 -3.05 -13.27
CA GLY A 314 0.26 -4.32 -13.89
C GLY A 314 1.76 -4.55 -14.08
N ALA A 315 2.12 -5.20 -15.19
CA ALA A 315 3.48 -5.66 -15.45
C ALA A 315 4.46 -4.48 -15.65
N ASN A 316 5.35 -4.28 -14.67
CA ASN A 316 6.37 -3.23 -14.70
C ASN A 316 7.46 -3.45 -15.76
N ILE A 317 7.80 -4.73 -16.00
CA ILE A 317 8.77 -5.19 -16.99
C ILE A 317 8.13 -6.30 -17.83
N VAL A 318 8.22 -6.18 -19.14
CA VAL A 318 7.82 -7.23 -20.10
C VAL A 318 9.10 -7.76 -20.76
N PRO A 319 9.57 -8.97 -20.40
CA PRO A 319 10.79 -9.56 -20.94
C PRO A 319 10.87 -9.53 -22.47
N GLY A 320 11.98 -9.01 -23.00
CA GLY A 320 12.23 -8.86 -24.44
C GLY A 320 11.53 -7.67 -25.08
N LYS A 321 10.68 -6.94 -24.36
CA LYS A 321 9.83 -5.88 -24.90
C LYS A 321 9.92 -4.56 -24.11
N PRO A 322 10.98 -3.76 -24.29
CA PRO A 322 11.12 -2.49 -23.57
C PRO A 322 9.97 -1.52 -23.83
N ALA A 323 9.46 -1.43 -25.06
CA ALA A 323 8.36 -0.53 -25.41
C ALA A 323 7.00 -0.92 -24.78
N GLU A 324 6.82 -2.17 -24.36
CA GLU A 324 5.62 -2.63 -23.63
C GLU A 324 5.83 -2.62 -22.10
N SER A 325 7.01 -2.24 -21.61
CA SER A 325 7.35 -2.23 -20.19
C SER A 325 7.03 -0.87 -19.56
N LEU A 326 6.15 -0.85 -18.56
CA LEU A 326 5.68 0.41 -17.94
C LEU A 326 6.81 1.26 -17.37
N SER A 327 7.81 0.66 -16.69
CA SER A 327 8.99 1.39 -16.20
C SER A 327 9.69 2.18 -17.31
N ILE A 328 9.94 1.55 -18.46
CA ILE A 328 10.60 2.18 -19.60
C ILE A 328 9.72 3.28 -20.19
N GLN A 329 8.41 3.06 -20.33
CA GLN A 329 7.47 4.10 -20.78
C GLN A 329 7.49 5.32 -19.85
N ARG A 330 7.54 5.11 -18.53
CA ARG A 330 7.55 6.18 -17.51
C ARG A 330 8.88 6.93 -17.42
N ILE A 331 9.98 6.31 -17.82
CA ILE A 331 11.31 6.94 -17.94
C ILE A 331 11.42 7.76 -19.25
N ASP A 332 10.68 7.35 -20.29
CA ASP A 332 10.67 8.00 -21.61
C ASP A 332 9.69 9.18 -21.72
N LEU A 333 8.98 9.53 -20.64
CA LEU A 333 8.10 10.69 -20.58
C LEU A 333 8.88 12.02 -20.51
N PRO A 334 8.24 13.15 -20.84
CA PRO A 334 8.79 14.48 -20.55
C PRO A 334 9.02 14.64 -19.03
N ALA A 335 10.13 15.28 -18.64
CA ALA A 335 10.49 15.42 -17.22
C ALA A 335 9.51 16.29 -16.40
N ASP A 336 8.64 17.05 -17.08
CA ASP A 336 7.55 17.86 -16.54
C ASP A 336 6.18 17.13 -16.51
N ASP A 337 6.12 15.87 -16.92
CA ASP A 337 4.92 15.03 -16.86
C ASP A 337 4.74 14.44 -15.44
N ASP A 338 3.52 14.50 -14.89
CA ASP A 338 3.18 13.97 -13.56
C ASP A 338 3.41 12.44 -13.45
N GLU A 339 3.40 11.73 -14.58
CA GLU A 339 3.66 10.29 -14.65
C GLU A 339 5.15 9.93 -14.84
N HIS A 340 6.04 10.92 -15.05
CA HIS A 340 7.48 10.71 -15.26
C HIS A 340 8.19 10.13 -14.03
N MET A 341 9.12 9.20 -14.29
CA MET A 341 9.88 8.51 -13.23
C MET A 341 11.39 8.48 -13.55
N PRO A 342 12.28 8.92 -12.64
CA PRO A 342 11.98 9.49 -11.31
C PRO A 342 11.25 10.84 -11.37
N PRO A 343 10.43 11.22 -10.37
CA PRO A 343 9.69 12.50 -10.40
C PRO A 343 10.61 13.73 -10.39
N ASP A 344 10.08 14.89 -10.77
CA ASP A 344 10.83 16.15 -10.75
C ASP A 344 11.48 16.46 -9.37
N GLY A 345 12.63 17.12 -9.42
CA GLY A 345 13.47 17.41 -8.25
C GLY A 345 14.00 16.14 -7.56
N LYS A 346 14.09 15.00 -8.25
CA LYS A 346 14.80 13.78 -7.82
C LYS A 346 15.95 13.46 -8.76
N ASP A 347 16.87 12.60 -8.31
CA ASP A 347 18.03 12.16 -9.07
C ASP A 347 17.58 11.40 -10.33
N GLN A 348 17.60 12.07 -11.48
CA GLN A 348 17.22 11.49 -12.77
C GLN A 348 18.20 10.42 -13.23
N LEU A 349 17.74 9.54 -14.12
CA LEU A 349 18.58 8.58 -14.85
C LEU A 349 19.45 9.33 -15.87
N THR A 350 20.71 8.92 -16.04
CA THR A 350 21.52 9.39 -17.17
C THR A 350 21.09 8.66 -18.46
N PRO A 351 21.40 9.20 -19.66
CA PRO A 351 21.11 8.53 -20.93
C PRO A 351 21.68 7.10 -20.99
N GLU A 352 22.85 6.88 -20.40
CA GLU A 352 23.52 5.58 -20.32
C GLU A 352 22.82 4.63 -19.35
N GLU A 353 22.36 5.11 -18.17
CA GLU A 353 21.56 4.31 -17.23
C GLU A 353 20.22 3.88 -17.87
N THR A 354 19.51 4.79 -18.54
CA THR A 354 18.28 4.49 -19.27
C THR A 354 18.51 3.51 -20.42
N THR A 355 19.61 3.67 -21.17
CA THR A 355 19.99 2.74 -22.25
C THR A 355 20.29 1.35 -21.71
N LEU A 356 20.95 1.25 -20.55
CA LEU A 356 21.31 -0.01 -19.90
C LEU A 356 20.09 -0.75 -19.34
N LEU A 357 19.13 -0.03 -18.74
CA LEU A 357 17.83 -0.58 -18.35
C LEU A 357 17.05 -1.12 -19.56
N ARG A 358 16.94 -0.32 -20.63
CA ARG A 358 16.25 -0.72 -21.87
C ARG A 358 16.89 -1.97 -22.50
N TRP A 359 18.22 -2.01 -22.54
CA TRP A 359 18.99 -3.16 -23.03
C TRP A 359 18.75 -4.42 -22.18
N TRP A 360 18.77 -4.32 -20.85
CA TRP A 360 18.53 -5.48 -19.97
C TRP A 360 17.12 -6.07 -20.16
N VAL A 361 16.10 -5.20 -20.29
CA VAL A 361 14.74 -5.65 -20.65
C VAL A 361 14.74 -6.33 -22.03
N GLN A 362 15.43 -5.76 -23.02
CA GLN A 362 15.55 -6.34 -24.36
C GLN A 362 16.24 -7.71 -24.36
N GLN A 363 17.22 -7.95 -23.47
CA GLN A 363 17.84 -9.27 -23.25
C GLN A 363 16.96 -10.25 -22.46
N GLY A 364 15.66 -9.98 -22.32
CA GLY A 364 14.73 -10.86 -21.62
C GLY A 364 14.66 -10.65 -20.10
N ALA A 365 15.16 -9.51 -19.59
CA ALA A 365 15.14 -9.17 -18.16
C ALA A 365 15.69 -10.30 -17.26
N SER A 366 16.82 -10.90 -17.64
CA SER A 366 17.35 -12.08 -16.96
C SER A 366 17.94 -11.78 -15.57
N ALA A 367 17.61 -12.64 -14.60
CA ALA A 367 18.24 -12.66 -13.27
C ALA A 367 19.66 -13.27 -13.29
N THR A 368 19.92 -14.18 -14.22
CA THR A 368 21.08 -15.09 -14.20
C THR A 368 22.14 -14.77 -15.25
N LEU A 369 21.91 -13.78 -16.12
CA LEU A 369 22.89 -13.33 -17.10
C LEU A 369 24.16 -12.83 -16.39
N LYS A 370 25.31 -13.39 -16.74
CA LYS A 370 26.61 -13.00 -16.19
C LYS A 370 27.18 -11.79 -16.92
N VAL A 371 27.88 -10.91 -16.19
CA VAL A 371 28.56 -9.74 -16.75
C VAL A 371 29.60 -10.13 -17.81
N ALA A 372 30.28 -11.28 -17.65
CA ALA A 372 31.25 -11.78 -18.62
C ALA A 372 30.64 -12.29 -19.95
N GLU A 373 29.34 -12.60 -19.95
CA GLU A 373 28.58 -13.09 -21.11
C GLU A 373 27.74 -11.97 -21.76
N ALA A 374 27.59 -10.85 -21.06
CA ALA A 374 26.79 -9.70 -21.46
C ALA A 374 27.48 -8.86 -22.55
N LYS A 375 26.76 -8.62 -23.65
CA LYS A 375 27.15 -7.67 -24.70
C LYS A 375 26.46 -6.32 -24.47
N PHE A 376 27.00 -5.54 -23.54
CA PHE A 376 26.52 -4.20 -23.24
C PHE A 376 26.64 -3.26 -24.46
N PRO A 377 25.75 -2.27 -24.63
CA PRO A 377 25.94 -1.19 -25.60
C PRO A 377 27.22 -0.40 -25.30
N ALA A 378 27.97 -0.02 -26.33
CA ALA A 378 29.31 0.56 -26.19
C ALA A 378 29.32 1.87 -25.37
N GLU A 379 28.26 2.67 -25.55
CA GLU A 379 27.96 3.89 -24.82
C GLU A 379 27.74 3.68 -23.31
N THR A 380 27.32 2.48 -22.89
CA THR A 380 27.07 2.17 -21.46
C THR A 380 28.29 1.62 -20.73
N GLN A 381 29.36 1.22 -21.44
CA GLN A 381 30.49 0.49 -20.85
C GLN A 381 31.17 1.27 -19.71
N ALA A 382 31.30 2.60 -19.84
CA ALA A 382 31.88 3.44 -18.79
C ALA A 382 31.01 3.42 -17.50
N THR A 383 29.69 3.46 -17.65
CA THR A 383 28.73 3.39 -16.52
C THR A 383 28.76 2.02 -15.86
N VAL A 384 28.78 0.94 -16.66
CA VAL A 384 28.94 -0.44 -16.16
C VAL A 384 30.23 -0.58 -15.34
N ASP A 385 31.35 -0.08 -15.86
CA ASP A 385 32.64 -0.08 -15.18
C ASP A 385 32.62 0.69 -13.85
N VAL A 386 31.94 1.84 -13.78
CA VAL A 386 31.80 2.65 -12.56
C VAL A 386 30.96 1.90 -11.52
N VAL A 387 29.79 1.37 -11.91
CA VAL A 387 28.91 0.63 -11.00
C VAL A 387 29.60 -0.63 -10.46
N LEU A 388 30.34 -1.37 -11.30
CA LEU A 388 31.05 -2.58 -10.88
C LEU A 388 32.26 -2.31 -9.96
N LYS A 389 32.87 -1.12 -10.04
CA LYS A 389 33.98 -0.65 -9.19
C LYS A 389 33.52 0.02 -7.89
N GLY A 390 32.28 0.52 -7.84
CA GLY A 390 31.68 1.16 -6.67
C GLY A 390 31.15 0.20 -5.60
N GLN A 391 31.28 -1.12 -5.80
CA GLN A 391 30.87 -2.14 -4.85
C GLN A 391 32.03 -2.52 -3.91
N PRO A 392 31.78 -2.69 -2.60
CA PRO A 392 32.78 -3.13 -1.62
C PRO A 392 33.22 -4.59 -1.81
#